data_AF-A0A357BVN6-F1
#
_entry.id   AF-A0A357BVN6-F1
#
_cell.length_a   1.000
_cell.length_b   1.000
_cell.length_c   1.000
_cell.angle_alpha   90.00
_cell.angle_beta   90.00
_cell.angle_gamma   90.00
#
_symmetry.space_group_name_H-M   'P 1'
#
loop_
_entity.id
_entity.type
_entity.pdbx_description
1 polymer ?
#
loop_
_entity_poly.entity_id
_entity_poly.type
_entity_poly.pdbx_seq_one_letter_code
_entity_poly.pdbx_strand_id
1 'polypeptide(L)'
;MRVEIDRRPIWLIIILRSFRPAFFLAIGLLFFYLINLPTPDGLTIQGQRAIALFAVCLILWVTEALPLAITSLMAIVLVALLDVLDKKTTYALFGNEAVFFILGAFILSGAVMHSGLSNRIALAIMNRFGGTPRGLLASIFFLAAILSFFMSEHAVAAMLFPIVIEIARGLNLKPGKSNYAKSLFLALAWGCIIGGVATFLGGARVPLTVGMLKEATGITIGFFEYTSIVFPTVTLLLFIGYFGLTRFFPQDIEDMHLAKGVFESKLKELGKISYVEYAVGTLMAITIFFWIFFGKTIGIAGIAIVSVVALFILKLVRWKDIEEYVNWGVILMYGGAITLGASMEKSGAAAWMANVVIGDWANNPLLVIAILSLLTILLTEGMSNAAVIAVLLPVGIGMASRFNLDPKTIAYAIAVPAGLAFCFPMSTPANAIAVSSGYITTRDMAKAGIAMMIIAWLVFNLTARFYWPMIGIKI
;
A
#
# COMPACT_ATOMS: atom_id res chain seq x y z
N MET A 1 31.88 -9.63 -22.61
CA MET A 1 31.23 -8.32 -22.40
C MET A 1 31.02 -7.68 -23.76
N ARG A 2 29.78 -7.34 -24.14
CA ARG A 2 29.55 -6.47 -25.30
C ARG A 2 29.94 -5.06 -24.87
N VAL A 3 30.93 -4.47 -25.54
CA VAL A 3 31.30 -3.06 -25.32
C VAL A 3 30.26 -2.22 -26.07
N GLU A 4 29.29 -1.67 -25.36
CA GLU A 4 28.39 -0.66 -25.92
C GLU A 4 29.12 0.67 -26.00
N ILE A 5 29.38 1.14 -27.22
CA ILE A 5 30.00 2.45 -27.46
C ILE A 5 28.89 3.50 -27.48
N ASP A 6 28.80 4.29 -26.42
CA ASP A 6 27.88 5.43 -26.31
C ASP A 6 28.31 6.55 -27.28
N ARG A 7 27.50 6.82 -28.31
CA ARG A 7 27.79 7.82 -29.36
C ARG A 7 27.33 9.24 -28.99
N ARG A 8 26.81 9.46 -27.77
CA ARG A 8 26.37 10.79 -27.32
C ARG A 8 27.58 11.72 -27.12
N PRO A 9 27.39 13.05 -27.22
CA PRO A 9 28.47 14.01 -26.95
C PRO A 9 29.05 13.83 -25.54
N ILE A 10 30.38 13.92 -25.39
CA ILE A 10 31.08 13.72 -24.11
C ILE A 10 30.53 14.62 -23.01
N TRP A 11 30.22 15.89 -23.31
CA TRP A 11 29.64 16.82 -22.33
C TRP A 11 28.28 16.34 -21.80
N LEU A 12 27.44 15.76 -22.66
CA LEU A 12 26.15 15.20 -22.26
C LEU A 12 26.33 13.95 -21.39
N ILE A 13 27.31 13.09 -21.73
CA ILE A 13 27.66 11.91 -20.93
C ILE A 13 28.16 12.34 -19.55
N ILE A 14 29.03 13.35 -19.48
CA ILE A 14 29.54 13.90 -18.22
C ILE A 14 28.39 14.47 -17.38
N ILE A 15 27.48 15.27 -17.98
CA ILE A 15 26.33 15.84 -17.26
C ILE A 15 25.42 14.73 -16.71
N LEU A 16 25.06 13.75 -17.53
CA LEU A 16 24.17 12.65 -17.12
C LEU A 16 24.82 11.78 -16.04
N ARG A 17 26.13 11.53 -16.12
CA ARG A 17 26.86 10.79 -15.08
C ARG A 17 27.11 11.60 -13.82
N SER A 18 27.23 12.92 -13.93
CA SER A 18 27.49 13.83 -12.79
C SER A 18 26.22 14.22 -12.03
N PHE A 19 25.04 14.13 -12.66
CA PHE A 19 23.77 14.50 -12.03
C PHE A 19 23.50 13.70 -10.76
N ARG A 20 23.66 12.37 -10.81
CA ARG A 20 23.42 11.48 -9.66
C ARG A 20 24.35 11.80 -8.48
N PRO A 21 25.69 11.85 -8.62
CA PRO A 21 26.56 12.23 -7.50
C PRO A 21 26.35 13.68 -7.04
N ALA A 22 26.08 14.62 -7.94
CA ALA A 22 25.77 16.01 -7.57
C ALA A 22 24.49 16.11 -6.73
N PHE A 23 23.46 15.33 -7.07
CA PHE A 23 22.22 15.24 -6.29
C PHE A 23 22.46 14.71 -4.87
N PHE A 24 23.24 13.63 -4.71
CA PHE A 24 23.58 13.10 -3.39
C PHE A 24 24.49 14.05 -2.60
N LEU A 25 25.42 14.75 -3.27
CA LEU A 25 26.23 15.78 -2.63
C LEU A 25 25.35 16.93 -2.13
N ALA A 26 24.40 17.40 -2.95
CA ALA A 26 23.46 18.44 -2.56
C ALA A 26 22.59 18.03 -1.36
N ILE A 27 22.10 16.78 -1.33
CA ILE A 27 21.38 16.24 -0.16
C ILE A 27 22.28 16.18 1.07
N GLY A 28 23.52 15.72 0.92
CA GLY A 28 24.49 15.68 2.03
C GLY A 28 24.81 17.06 2.58
N LEU A 29 24.98 18.05 1.70
CA LEU A 29 25.19 19.45 2.07
C LEU A 29 23.95 20.06 2.73
N LEU A 30 22.76 19.79 2.20
CA LEU A 30 21.48 20.20 2.82
C LEU A 30 21.35 19.60 4.21
N PHE A 31 21.66 18.31 4.36
CA PHE A 31 21.61 17.63 5.65
C PHE A 31 22.59 18.26 6.65
N PHE A 32 23.83 18.46 6.23
CA PHE A 32 24.86 19.11 7.04
C PHE A 32 24.45 20.53 7.43
N TYR A 33 23.84 21.28 6.51
CA TYR A 33 23.31 22.60 6.79
C TYR A 33 22.20 22.55 7.85
N LEU A 34 21.20 21.68 7.69
CA LEU A 34 20.05 21.58 8.60
C LEU A 34 20.45 21.21 10.04
N ILE A 35 21.44 20.32 10.23
CA ILE A 35 21.90 19.93 11.58
C ILE A 35 22.74 21.00 12.28
N ASN A 36 23.34 21.92 11.53
CA ASN A 36 24.21 22.98 12.06
C ASN A 36 23.50 24.34 12.20
N LEU A 37 22.23 24.44 11.77
CA LEU A 37 21.41 25.62 12.04
C LEU A 37 21.27 25.86 13.55
N PRO A 38 21.10 27.12 13.99
CA PRO A 38 20.72 27.40 15.37
C PRO A 38 19.42 26.66 15.70
N THR A 39 19.40 25.95 16.83
CA THR A 39 18.21 25.20 17.26
C THR A 39 17.06 26.18 17.52
N PRO A 40 15.91 26.02 16.84
CA PRO A 40 14.75 26.87 17.06
C PRO A 40 14.22 26.81 18.50
N ASP A 41 13.58 27.88 18.94
CA ASP A 41 12.97 27.95 20.27
C ASP A 41 11.96 26.81 20.49
N GLY A 42 12.05 26.17 21.65
CA GLY A 42 11.19 25.05 22.04
C GLY A 42 11.52 23.71 21.38
N LEU A 43 12.61 23.61 20.60
CA LEU A 43 13.08 22.35 20.00
C LEU A 43 14.35 21.85 20.67
N THR A 44 14.46 20.53 20.87
CA THR A 44 15.70 19.91 21.37
C THR A 44 16.71 19.73 20.24
N ILE A 45 18.00 19.57 20.57
CA ILE A 45 19.04 19.26 19.56
C ILE A 45 18.74 17.93 18.86
N GLN A 46 18.29 16.93 19.63
CA GLN A 46 17.84 15.64 19.10
C GLN A 46 16.65 15.84 18.16
N GLY A 47 15.73 16.73 18.51
CA GLY A 47 14.56 17.08 17.70
C GLY A 47 14.95 17.72 16.37
N GLN A 48 15.89 18.67 16.38
CA GLN A 48 16.41 19.27 15.15
C GLN A 48 17.07 18.21 14.24
N ARG A 49 17.88 17.31 14.82
CA ARG A 49 18.51 16.22 14.07
C ARG A 49 17.45 15.25 13.50
N ALA A 50 16.41 14.93 14.26
CA ALA A 50 15.29 14.12 13.80
C ALA A 50 14.56 14.77 12.62
N ILE A 51 14.26 16.07 12.70
CA ILE A 51 13.63 16.83 11.59
C ILE A 51 14.53 16.87 10.36
N ALA A 52 15.83 17.11 10.53
CA ALA A 52 16.78 17.12 9.42
C ALA A 52 16.85 15.76 8.72
N LEU A 53 16.90 14.67 9.50
CA LEU A 53 16.87 13.30 8.98
C LEU A 53 15.56 13.00 8.26
N PHE A 54 14.45 13.41 8.86
CA PHE A 54 13.12 13.24 8.30
C PHE A 54 12.99 13.98 6.96
N ALA A 55 13.46 15.22 6.86
CA ALA A 55 13.46 15.99 5.62
C ALA A 55 14.28 15.32 4.51
N VAL A 56 15.46 14.79 4.83
CA VAL A 56 16.29 14.05 3.86
C VAL A 56 15.61 12.75 3.42
N CYS A 57 15.06 11.98 4.36
CA CYS A 57 14.34 10.74 4.05
C CYS A 57 13.11 11.02 3.19
N LEU A 58 12.38 12.10 3.49
CA LEU A 58 11.25 12.58 2.70
C LEU A 58 11.68 12.88 1.26
N ILE A 59 12.74 13.67 1.06
CA ILE A 59 13.26 13.98 -0.28
C ILE A 59 13.62 12.68 -1.02
N LEU A 60 14.33 11.76 -0.37
CA LEU A 60 14.76 10.50 -0.97
C LEU A 60 13.60 9.55 -1.31
N TRP A 61 12.56 9.50 -0.47
CA TRP A 61 11.37 8.69 -0.72
C TRP A 61 10.48 9.29 -1.80
N VAL A 62 10.32 10.61 -1.85
CA VAL A 62 9.52 11.29 -2.88
C VAL A 62 10.22 11.24 -4.25
N THR A 63 11.54 11.41 -4.27
CA THR A 63 12.32 11.37 -5.52
C THR A 63 12.67 9.95 -5.99
N GLU A 64 12.45 8.94 -5.14
CA GLU A 64 12.88 7.55 -5.34
C GLU A 64 14.36 7.41 -5.78
N ALA A 65 15.21 8.37 -5.38
CA ALA A 65 16.62 8.38 -5.78
C ALA A 65 17.40 7.15 -5.24
N LEU A 66 16.92 6.61 -4.11
CA LEU A 66 17.34 5.35 -3.51
C LEU A 66 16.11 4.45 -3.31
N PRO A 67 16.28 3.11 -3.39
CA PRO A 67 15.21 2.19 -3.02
C PRO A 67 14.74 2.44 -1.58
N LEU A 68 13.43 2.34 -1.34
CA LEU A 68 12.80 2.64 -0.04
C LEU A 68 13.50 1.96 1.15
N ALA A 69 13.92 0.71 0.95
CA ALA A 69 14.66 -0.08 1.94
C ALA A 69 16.03 0.52 2.28
N ILE A 70 16.76 1.05 1.29
CA ILE A 70 18.09 1.62 1.47
C ILE A 70 17.99 2.97 2.20
N THR A 71 17.03 3.81 1.83
CA THR A 71 16.74 5.06 2.56
C THR A 71 16.39 4.75 4.02
N SER A 72 15.65 3.67 4.27
CA SER A 72 15.24 3.26 5.61
C SER A 72 16.39 2.70 6.44
N LEU A 73 17.29 1.91 5.86
CA LEU A 73 18.54 1.47 6.50
C LEU A 73 19.44 2.66 6.84
N MET A 74 19.55 3.62 5.92
CA MET A 74 20.27 4.86 6.15
C MET A 74 19.67 5.63 7.34
N ALA A 75 18.34 5.75 7.41
CA ALA A 75 17.64 6.40 8.52
C ALA A 75 17.96 5.74 9.87
N ILE A 76 17.89 4.40 9.96
CA ILE A 76 18.21 3.65 11.20
C ILE A 76 19.64 3.95 11.65
N VAL A 77 20.60 3.87 10.72
CA VAL A 77 22.01 4.11 11.03
C VAL A 77 22.24 5.55 11.46
N LEU A 78 21.66 6.52 10.77
CA LEU A 78 21.88 7.93 11.09
C LEU A 78 21.20 8.35 12.41
N VAL A 79 20.03 7.81 12.75
CA VAL A 79 19.39 8.02 14.07
C VAL A 79 20.34 7.57 15.19
N ALA A 80 20.96 6.40 15.05
CA ALA A 80 21.90 5.85 16.02
C ALA A 80 23.26 6.60 16.05
N LEU A 81 23.76 7.05 14.90
CA LEU A 81 25.04 7.77 14.81
C LEU A 81 24.95 9.20 15.34
N LEU A 82 23.81 9.86 15.13
CA LEU A 82 23.56 11.22 15.58
C LEU A 82 23.02 11.30 17.00
N ASP A 83 22.93 10.16 17.70
CA ASP A 83 22.44 10.07 19.07
C ASP A 83 21.08 10.76 19.25
N VAL A 84 20.23 10.63 18.22
CA VAL A 84 18.83 11.08 18.30
C VAL A 84 18.07 10.16 19.24
N LEU A 85 18.37 8.86 19.15
CA LEU A 85 17.99 7.82 20.09
C LEU A 85 19.22 6.98 20.42
N ASP A 86 19.22 6.35 21.59
CA ASP A 86 20.29 5.43 21.95
C ASP A 86 20.35 4.25 20.96
N LYS A 87 21.56 3.74 20.70
CA LYS A 87 21.79 2.71 19.68
C LYS A 87 20.99 1.42 19.93
N LYS A 88 20.86 1.02 21.22
CA LYS A 88 20.17 -0.21 21.60
C LYS A 88 18.68 -0.10 21.27
N THR A 89 18.04 1.00 21.66
CA THR A 89 16.65 1.30 21.33
C THR A 89 16.46 1.43 19.83
N THR A 90 17.35 2.15 19.14
CA THR A 90 17.27 2.35 17.68
C THR A 90 17.22 1.03 16.92
N TYR A 91 18.14 0.10 17.20
CA TYR A 91 18.13 -1.20 16.52
C TYR A 91 16.99 -2.11 17.01
N ALA A 92 16.57 -1.99 18.28
CA ALA A 92 15.44 -2.75 18.81
C ALA A 92 14.10 -2.42 18.14
N LEU A 93 13.94 -1.20 17.61
CA LEU A 93 12.72 -0.80 16.87
C LEU A 93 12.50 -1.61 15.59
N PHE A 94 13.54 -2.23 15.03
CA PHE A 94 13.37 -3.17 13.92
C PHE A 94 12.59 -4.43 14.35
N GLY A 95 12.63 -4.77 15.64
CA GLY A 95 11.88 -5.88 16.23
C GLY A 95 10.40 -5.58 16.52
N ASN A 96 9.85 -4.49 15.97
CA ASN A 96 8.46 -4.11 16.20
C ASN A 96 7.47 -5.17 15.65
N GLU A 97 6.34 -5.33 16.35
CA GLU A 97 5.29 -6.29 16.01
C GLU A 97 4.81 -6.16 14.56
N ALA A 98 4.69 -4.93 14.03
CA ALA A 98 4.24 -4.71 12.65
C ALA A 98 5.20 -5.30 11.60
N VAL A 99 6.50 -5.33 11.88
CA VAL A 99 7.53 -5.92 11.00
C VAL A 99 7.36 -7.44 10.93
N PHE A 100 7.11 -8.09 12.07
CA PHE A 100 6.87 -9.54 12.13
C PHE A 100 5.49 -9.92 11.58
N PHE A 101 4.47 -9.08 11.78
CA PHE A 101 3.16 -9.29 11.19
C PHE A 101 3.24 -9.30 9.65
N ILE A 102 3.87 -8.28 9.04
CA ILE A 102 3.95 -8.20 7.58
C ILE A 102 4.83 -9.33 7.01
N LEU A 103 5.90 -9.73 7.70
CA LEU A 103 6.70 -10.91 7.33
C LEU A 103 5.82 -12.17 7.28
N GLY A 104 5.07 -12.43 8.36
CA GLY A 104 4.17 -13.58 8.42
C GLY A 104 3.06 -13.52 7.35
N ALA A 105 2.45 -12.35 7.15
CA ALA A 105 1.41 -12.14 6.15
C ALA A 105 1.92 -12.37 4.71
N PHE A 106 3.15 -11.94 4.39
CA PHE A 106 3.75 -12.18 3.07
C PHE A 106 4.08 -13.65 2.84
N ILE A 107 4.60 -14.36 3.85
CA ILE A 107 4.86 -15.81 3.73
C ILE A 107 3.54 -16.56 3.52
N LEU A 108 2.50 -16.26 4.30
CA LEU A 108 1.18 -16.88 4.16
C LEU A 108 0.54 -16.56 2.81
N SER A 109 0.56 -15.31 2.36
CA SER A 109 0.08 -14.92 1.03
C SER A 109 0.87 -15.63 -0.08
N GLY A 110 2.20 -15.68 0.03
CA GLY A 110 3.06 -16.37 -0.92
C GLY A 110 2.72 -17.85 -1.02
N ALA A 111 2.38 -18.50 0.10
CA ALA A 111 1.95 -19.89 0.11
C ALA A 111 0.62 -20.11 -0.61
N VAL A 112 -0.36 -19.22 -0.37
CA VAL A 112 -1.66 -19.24 -1.05
C VAL A 112 -1.47 -19.06 -2.56
N MET A 113 -0.60 -18.13 -2.99
CA MET A 113 -0.28 -17.91 -4.40
C MET A 113 0.44 -19.10 -5.03
N HIS A 114 1.50 -19.59 -4.39
CA HIS A 114 2.30 -20.70 -4.88
C HIS A 114 1.49 -21.99 -5.01
N SER A 115 0.52 -22.21 -4.12
CA SER A 115 -0.36 -23.39 -4.18
C SER A 115 -1.24 -23.45 -5.43
N GLY A 116 -1.50 -22.32 -6.09
CA GLY A 116 -2.43 -22.22 -7.22
C GLY A 116 -3.90 -22.04 -6.82
N LEU A 117 -4.22 -22.06 -5.52
CA LEU A 117 -5.58 -21.88 -5.01
C LEU A 117 -6.24 -20.58 -5.53
N SER A 118 -5.51 -19.47 -5.47
CA SER A 118 -6.01 -18.17 -5.94
C SER A 118 -6.34 -18.17 -7.43
N ASN A 119 -5.52 -18.81 -8.27
CA ASN A 119 -5.77 -18.94 -9.71
C ASN A 119 -7.03 -19.76 -9.98
N ARG A 120 -7.22 -20.85 -9.24
CA ARG A 120 -8.41 -21.71 -9.35
C ARG A 120 -9.68 -20.95 -8.98
N ILE A 121 -9.67 -20.24 -7.85
CA ILE A 121 -10.81 -19.41 -7.41
C ILE A 121 -11.13 -18.35 -8.47
N ALA A 122 -10.11 -17.68 -8.99
CA ALA A 122 -10.26 -16.64 -10.00
C ALA A 122 -10.93 -17.16 -11.27
N LEU A 123 -10.39 -18.24 -11.85
CA LEU A 123 -10.93 -18.83 -13.08
C LEU A 123 -12.32 -19.42 -12.87
N ALA A 124 -12.62 -20.02 -11.71
CA ALA A 124 -13.95 -20.55 -11.41
C ALA A 124 -15.02 -19.44 -11.40
N ILE A 125 -14.72 -18.30 -10.79
CA ILE A 125 -15.62 -17.14 -10.72
C ILE A 125 -15.78 -16.51 -12.11
N MET A 126 -14.68 -16.27 -12.83
CA MET A 126 -14.72 -15.71 -14.18
C MET A 126 -15.46 -16.64 -15.16
N ASN A 127 -15.31 -17.96 -15.06
CA ASN A 127 -16.04 -18.90 -15.90
C ASN A 127 -17.55 -18.90 -15.60
N ARG A 128 -17.93 -18.77 -14.32
CA ARG A 128 -19.33 -18.78 -13.90
C ARG A 128 -20.08 -17.51 -14.30
N PHE A 129 -19.45 -16.34 -14.12
CA PHE A 129 -20.12 -15.04 -14.28
C PHE A 129 -19.65 -14.27 -15.52
N GLY A 130 -18.53 -14.66 -16.14
CA GLY A 130 -17.94 -14.01 -17.32
C GLY A 130 -18.61 -14.35 -18.65
N GLY A 131 -19.84 -14.87 -18.65
CA GLY A 131 -20.59 -15.18 -19.87
C GLY A 131 -21.11 -13.95 -20.62
N THR A 132 -21.01 -12.76 -20.05
CA THR A 132 -21.39 -11.48 -20.67
C THR A 132 -20.30 -10.42 -20.43
N PRO A 133 -20.20 -9.36 -21.26
CA PRO A 133 -19.20 -8.30 -21.06
C PRO A 133 -19.29 -7.63 -19.68
N ARG A 134 -20.51 -7.31 -19.21
CA ARG A 134 -20.72 -6.76 -17.86
C ARG A 134 -20.36 -7.77 -16.77
N GLY A 135 -20.76 -9.03 -16.95
CA GLY A 135 -20.46 -10.09 -15.99
C GLY A 135 -18.96 -10.35 -15.83
N LEU A 136 -18.20 -10.33 -16.92
CA LEU A 136 -16.75 -10.49 -16.88
C LEU A 136 -16.05 -9.28 -16.24
N LEU A 137 -16.45 -8.06 -16.61
CA LEU A 137 -15.92 -6.84 -15.99
C LEU A 137 -16.18 -6.84 -14.47
N ALA A 138 -17.41 -7.15 -14.05
CA ALA A 138 -17.77 -7.27 -12.64
C ALA A 138 -16.96 -8.38 -11.95
N SER A 139 -16.80 -9.53 -12.60
CA SER A 139 -16.01 -10.64 -12.07
C SER A 139 -14.58 -10.21 -11.79
N ILE A 140 -13.90 -9.57 -12.75
CA ILE A 140 -12.52 -9.11 -12.56
C ILE A 140 -12.44 -8.07 -11.45
N PHE A 141 -13.32 -7.06 -11.47
CA PHE A 141 -13.30 -5.96 -10.52
C PHE A 141 -13.53 -6.42 -9.07
N PHE A 142 -14.64 -7.12 -8.81
CA PHE A 142 -14.99 -7.55 -7.46
C PHE A 142 -14.10 -8.69 -6.96
N LEU A 143 -13.64 -9.59 -7.84
CA LEU A 143 -12.69 -10.62 -7.48
C LEU A 143 -11.34 -10.03 -7.09
N ALA A 144 -10.82 -9.08 -7.86
CA ALA A 144 -9.57 -8.38 -7.55
C ALA A 144 -9.67 -7.71 -6.16
N ALA A 145 -10.82 -7.10 -5.86
CA ALA A 145 -11.07 -6.51 -4.56
C ALA A 145 -11.11 -7.55 -3.43
N ILE A 146 -11.88 -8.62 -3.58
CA ILE A 146 -12.04 -9.67 -2.56
C ILE A 146 -10.71 -10.39 -2.31
N LEU A 147 -9.97 -10.74 -3.36
CA LEU A 147 -8.64 -11.34 -3.19
C LEU A 147 -7.68 -10.39 -2.45
N SER A 148 -7.79 -9.09 -2.71
CA SER A 148 -7.00 -8.07 -2.01
C SER A 148 -7.40 -7.86 -0.55
N PHE A 149 -8.49 -8.48 -0.07
CA PHE A 149 -8.77 -8.56 1.37
C PHE A 149 -7.84 -9.53 2.10
N PHE A 150 -7.23 -10.47 1.37
CA PHE A 150 -6.49 -11.59 1.95
C PHE A 150 -5.01 -11.60 1.57
N MET A 151 -4.63 -10.90 0.50
CA MET A 151 -3.25 -10.78 0.05
C MET A 151 -2.98 -9.40 -0.53
N SER A 152 -1.71 -9.06 -0.74
CA SER A 152 -1.35 -7.71 -1.20
C SER A 152 -1.92 -7.37 -2.58
N GLU A 153 -2.36 -6.13 -2.77
CA GLU A 153 -2.95 -5.63 -4.02
C GLU A 153 -2.04 -5.86 -5.25
N HIS A 154 -0.72 -5.75 -5.06
CA HIS A 154 0.29 -6.00 -6.09
C HIS A 154 0.37 -7.47 -6.50
N ALA A 155 0.28 -8.38 -5.53
CA ALA A 155 0.26 -9.82 -5.78
C ALA A 155 -0.99 -10.22 -6.56
N VAL A 156 -2.17 -9.71 -6.16
CA VAL A 156 -3.42 -9.96 -6.88
C VAL A 156 -3.35 -9.44 -8.31
N ALA A 157 -2.84 -8.21 -8.50
CA ALA A 157 -2.68 -7.63 -9.83
C ALA A 157 -1.75 -8.47 -10.71
N ALA A 158 -0.57 -8.87 -10.21
CA ALA A 158 0.39 -9.68 -10.94
C ALA A 158 -0.16 -11.07 -11.30
N MET A 159 -0.96 -11.65 -10.42
CA MET A 159 -1.57 -12.97 -10.60
C MET A 159 -2.72 -12.95 -11.62
N LEU A 160 -3.61 -11.96 -11.54
CA LEU A 160 -4.76 -11.85 -12.44
C LEU A 160 -4.38 -11.30 -13.81
N PHE A 161 -3.31 -10.52 -13.92
CA PHE A 161 -2.90 -9.89 -15.18
C PHE A 161 -2.71 -10.88 -16.35
N PRO A 162 -1.99 -12.01 -16.19
CA PRO A 162 -1.89 -13.04 -17.24
C PRO A 162 -3.24 -13.60 -17.68
N ILE A 163 -4.22 -13.67 -16.78
CA ILE A 163 -5.57 -14.15 -17.12
C ILE A 163 -6.29 -13.08 -17.94
N VAL A 164 -6.27 -11.82 -17.48
CA VAL A 164 -6.94 -10.69 -18.14
C VAL A 164 -6.35 -10.41 -19.53
N ILE A 165 -5.03 -10.47 -19.70
CA ILE A 165 -4.37 -10.27 -21.00
C ILE A 165 -4.72 -11.36 -22.00
N GLU A 166 -4.79 -12.62 -21.58
CA GLU A 166 -5.18 -13.73 -22.47
C GLU A 166 -6.65 -13.65 -22.88
N ILE A 167 -7.54 -13.20 -21.99
CA ILE A 167 -8.94 -12.93 -22.36
C ILE A 167 -9.02 -11.78 -23.36
N ALA A 168 -8.27 -10.68 -23.13
CA ALA A 168 -8.27 -9.54 -24.03
C ALA A 168 -7.77 -9.92 -25.44
N ARG A 169 -6.75 -10.78 -25.51
CA ARG A 169 -6.25 -11.35 -26.78
C ARG A 169 -7.26 -12.29 -27.42
N GLY A 170 -7.87 -13.20 -26.65
CA GLY A 170 -8.88 -14.14 -27.14
C GLY A 170 -10.13 -13.45 -27.70
N LEU A 171 -10.51 -12.30 -27.13
CA LEU A 171 -11.58 -11.44 -27.64
C LEU A 171 -11.16 -10.55 -28.83
N ASN A 172 -9.93 -10.68 -29.33
CA ASN A 172 -9.37 -9.84 -30.39
C ASN A 172 -9.47 -8.32 -30.11
N LEU A 173 -9.35 -7.93 -28.84
CA LEU A 173 -9.38 -6.54 -28.45
C LEU A 173 -8.18 -5.79 -29.02
N LYS A 174 -8.43 -4.60 -29.59
CA LYS A 174 -7.38 -3.77 -30.18
C LYS A 174 -6.70 -2.91 -29.10
N PRO A 175 -5.36 -3.02 -28.90
CA PRO A 175 -4.61 -2.17 -27.97
C PRO A 175 -4.83 -0.68 -28.22
N GLY A 176 -5.04 0.09 -27.16
CA GLY A 176 -5.25 1.54 -27.19
C GLY A 176 -6.58 2.03 -27.78
N LYS A 177 -7.31 1.18 -28.52
CA LYS A 177 -8.56 1.54 -29.21
C LYS A 177 -9.82 1.02 -28.52
N SER A 178 -9.78 -0.18 -27.95
CA SER A 178 -10.97 -0.76 -27.33
C SER A 178 -11.25 -0.16 -25.95
N ASN A 179 -12.48 0.33 -25.76
CA ASN A 179 -12.94 0.82 -24.48
C ASN A 179 -13.14 -0.33 -23.48
N TYR A 180 -13.64 -1.48 -23.94
CA TYR A 180 -13.80 -2.64 -23.07
C TYR A 180 -12.44 -3.13 -22.55
N ALA A 181 -11.40 -3.19 -23.39
CA ALA A 181 -10.06 -3.56 -22.93
C ALA A 181 -9.54 -2.60 -21.84
N LYS A 182 -9.70 -1.28 -22.05
CA LYS A 182 -9.35 -0.28 -21.03
C LYS A 182 -10.11 -0.52 -19.73
N SER A 183 -11.42 -0.81 -19.82
CA SER A 183 -12.24 -1.11 -18.65
C SER A 183 -11.79 -2.37 -17.91
N LEU A 184 -11.35 -3.44 -18.61
CA LEU A 184 -10.89 -4.68 -17.98
C LEU A 184 -9.61 -4.48 -17.15
N PHE A 185 -8.63 -3.78 -17.69
CA PHE A 185 -7.36 -3.54 -16.99
C PHE A 185 -7.50 -2.47 -15.89
N LEU A 186 -8.37 -1.46 -16.06
CA LEU A 186 -8.71 -0.55 -14.96
C LEU A 186 -9.55 -1.25 -13.89
N ALA A 187 -10.42 -2.18 -14.27
CA ALA A 187 -11.17 -2.99 -13.31
C ALA A 187 -10.23 -3.84 -12.44
N LEU A 188 -9.22 -4.44 -13.06
CA LEU A 188 -8.16 -5.14 -12.33
C LEU A 188 -7.45 -4.20 -11.34
N ALA A 189 -6.94 -3.06 -11.82
CA ALA A 189 -6.19 -2.13 -10.98
C ALA A 189 -7.04 -1.56 -9.84
N TRP A 190 -8.20 -0.96 -10.16
CA TRP A 190 -9.07 -0.32 -9.19
C TRP A 190 -9.68 -1.31 -8.21
N GLY A 191 -10.02 -2.51 -8.66
CA GLY A 191 -10.44 -3.60 -7.78
C GLY A 191 -9.38 -3.91 -6.74
N CYS A 192 -8.12 -4.11 -7.17
CA CYS A 192 -7.00 -4.33 -6.25
C CYS A 192 -6.78 -3.16 -5.28
N ILE A 193 -6.79 -1.92 -5.78
CA ILE A 193 -6.55 -0.71 -4.98
C ILE A 193 -7.64 -0.54 -3.92
N ILE A 194 -8.91 -0.53 -4.31
CA ILE A 194 -10.04 -0.34 -3.39
C ILE A 194 -10.11 -1.51 -2.40
N GLY A 195 -9.94 -2.73 -2.88
CA GLY A 195 -9.94 -3.92 -2.04
C GLY A 195 -8.81 -3.94 -1.02
N GLY A 196 -7.61 -3.53 -1.43
CA GLY A 196 -6.42 -3.55 -0.60
C GLY A 196 -6.51 -2.69 0.65
N VAL A 197 -7.44 -1.72 0.69
CA VAL A 197 -7.64 -0.82 1.84
C VAL A 197 -8.46 -1.47 2.95
N ALA A 198 -9.24 -2.53 2.66
CA ALA A 198 -10.25 -3.06 3.57
C ALA A 198 -9.71 -3.78 4.83
N THR A 199 -8.53 -4.39 4.73
CA THR A 199 -7.95 -5.24 5.79
C THR A 199 -6.46 -4.95 5.99
N PHE A 200 -5.85 -5.61 6.97
CA PHE A 200 -4.40 -5.51 7.21
C PHE A 200 -3.54 -6.17 6.13
N LEU A 201 -4.13 -7.03 5.31
CA LEU A 201 -3.42 -7.91 4.39
C LEU A 201 -3.31 -7.33 2.98
N GLY A 202 -4.20 -6.40 2.64
CA GLY A 202 -4.31 -5.84 1.31
C GLY A 202 -3.16 -4.95 0.88
N GLY A 203 -2.45 -4.33 1.82
CA GLY A 203 -1.29 -3.51 1.50
C GLY A 203 -0.40 -3.22 2.69
N ALA A 204 0.84 -2.86 2.39
CA ALA A 204 1.85 -2.52 3.37
C ALA A 204 1.62 -1.17 4.09
N ARG A 205 0.43 -0.61 4.06
CA ARG A 205 0.10 0.69 4.70
C ARG A 205 -0.47 0.50 6.10
N VAL A 206 -1.45 -0.40 6.24
CA VAL A 206 -2.19 -0.56 7.49
C VAL A 206 -1.31 -1.12 8.62
N PRO A 207 -0.52 -2.20 8.41
CA PRO A 207 0.32 -2.71 9.47
C PRO A 207 1.40 -1.70 9.90
N LEU A 208 1.95 -0.93 8.96
CA LEU A 208 2.86 0.17 9.26
C LEU A 208 2.19 1.22 10.14
N THR A 209 0.98 1.66 9.78
CA THR A 209 0.21 2.61 10.59
C THR A 209 -0.01 2.09 12.00
N VAL A 210 -0.43 0.84 12.15
CA VAL A 210 -0.68 0.22 13.48
C VAL A 210 0.61 0.12 14.28
N GLY A 211 1.72 -0.26 13.65
CA GLY A 211 3.03 -0.34 14.30
C GLY A 211 3.54 1.01 14.80
N MET A 212 3.45 2.03 13.95
CA MET A 212 3.86 3.40 14.29
C MET A 212 2.95 4.03 15.35
N LEU A 213 1.63 3.82 15.25
CA LEU A 213 0.68 4.28 16.26
C LEU A 213 0.95 3.65 17.62
N LYS A 214 1.20 2.34 17.65
CA LYS A 214 1.52 1.60 18.88
C LYS A 214 2.83 2.06 19.50
N GLU A 215 3.87 2.28 18.68
CA GLU A 215 5.16 2.77 19.17
C GLU A 215 5.04 4.20 19.74
N ALA A 216 4.27 5.07 19.09
CA ALA A 216 4.15 6.47 19.51
C ALA A 216 3.18 6.70 20.69
N THR A 217 2.13 5.88 20.82
CA THR A 217 1.03 6.14 21.77
C THR A 217 0.72 4.99 22.71
N GLY A 218 1.28 3.80 22.48
CA GLY A 218 0.87 2.55 23.14
C GLY A 218 -0.48 2.00 22.67
N ILE A 219 -1.23 2.73 21.84
CA ILE A 219 -2.54 2.34 21.35
C ILE A 219 -2.40 1.43 20.13
N THR A 220 -3.18 0.34 20.10
CA THR A 220 -3.25 -0.55 18.94
C THR A 220 -4.65 -0.55 18.33
N ILE A 221 -4.72 -0.91 17.05
CA ILE A 221 -5.97 -1.11 16.32
C ILE A 221 -6.07 -2.61 16.01
N GLY A 222 -7.18 -3.23 16.41
CA GLY A 222 -7.41 -4.64 16.10
C GLY A 222 -7.81 -4.85 14.63
N PHE A 223 -7.60 -6.07 14.12
CA PHE A 223 -7.97 -6.44 12.75
C PHE A 223 -9.44 -6.16 12.44
N PHE A 224 -10.36 -6.69 13.26
CA PHE A 224 -11.81 -6.49 13.08
C PHE A 224 -12.22 -5.03 13.27
N GLU A 225 -11.62 -4.34 14.23
CA GLU A 225 -11.87 -2.92 14.50
C GLU A 225 -11.58 -2.09 13.26
N TYR A 226 -10.38 -2.20 12.69
CA TYR A 226 -10.01 -1.52 11.46
C TYR A 226 -10.96 -1.85 10.31
N THR A 227 -11.17 -3.14 10.04
CA THR A 227 -12.00 -3.55 8.90
C THR A 227 -13.42 -3.03 9.06
N SER A 228 -14.02 -3.09 10.25
CA SER A 228 -15.38 -2.56 10.46
C SER A 228 -15.50 -1.07 10.14
N ILE A 229 -14.48 -0.27 10.45
CA ILE A 229 -14.45 1.17 10.22
C ILE A 229 -14.36 1.50 8.74
N VAL A 230 -13.55 0.73 8.01
CA VAL A 230 -13.18 1.01 6.62
C VAL A 230 -14.12 0.32 5.62
N PHE A 231 -14.77 -0.77 6.01
CA PHE A 231 -15.58 -1.59 5.12
C PHE A 231 -16.73 -0.82 4.42
N PRO A 232 -17.45 0.12 5.07
CA PRO A 232 -18.45 0.92 4.36
C PRO A 232 -17.86 1.80 3.26
N THR A 233 -16.70 2.43 3.52
CA THR A 233 -15.98 3.23 2.52
C THR A 233 -15.60 2.37 1.33
N VAL A 234 -14.99 1.19 1.56
CA VAL A 234 -14.62 0.24 0.51
C VAL A 234 -15.84 -0.22 -0.29
N THR A 235 -16.92 -0.60 0.40
CA THR A 235 -18.14 -1.08 -0.24
C THR A 235 -18.73 -0.03 -1.18
N LEU A 236 -18.89 1.22 -0.71
CA LEU A 236 -19.37 2.33 -1.53
C LEU A 236 -18.45 2.57 -2.74
N LEU A 237 -17.13 2.55 -2.54
CA LEU A 237 -16.17 2.74 -3.63
C LEU A 237 -16.16 1.61 -4.64
N LEU A 238 -16.40 0.36 -4.23
CA LEU A 238 -16.52 -0.75 -5.16
C LEU A 238 -17.74 -0.56 -6.08
N PHE A 239 -18.90 -0.21 -5.52
CA PHE A 239 -20.07 0.06 -6.35
C PHE A 239 -19.88 1.27 -7.26
N ILE A 240 -19.42 2.40 -6.71
CA ILE A 240 -19.19 3.61 -7.51
C ILE A 240 -18.11 3.39 -8.57
N GLY A 241 -17.03 2.68 -8.23
CA GLY A 241 -15.95 2.34 -9.15
C GLY A 241 -16.41 1.46 -10.29
N TYR A 242 -17.20 0.43 -10.02
CA TYR A 242 -17.78 -0.44 -11.04
C TYR A 242 -18.68 0.35 -12.01
N PHE A 243 -19.64 1.11 -11.49
CA PHE A 243 -20.52 1.93 -12.34
C PHE A 243 -19.74 3.02 -13.08
N GLY A 244 -18.76 3.64 -12.42
CA GLY A 244 -17.84 4.60 -13.00
C GLY A 244 -17.11 4.03 -14.22
N LEU A 245 -16.53 2.83 -14.11
CA LEU A 245 -15.86 2.15 -15.23
C LEU A 245 -16.80 1.93 -16.41
N THR A 246 -18.02 1.44 -16.17
CA THR A 246 -19.00 1.24 -17.25
C THR A 246 -19.44 2.54 -17.93
N ARG A 247 -19.37 3.67 -17.22
CA ARG A 247 -19.78 4.98 -17.74
C ARG A 247 -18.66 5.72 -18.46
N PHE A 248 -17.43 5.63 -17.96
CA PHE A 248 -16.23 6.22 -18.58
C PHE A 248 -15.77 5.42 -19.80
N PHE A 249 -15.93 4.10 -19.79
CA PHE A 249 -15.51 3.20 -20.86
C PHE A 249 -16.67 2.29 -21.31
N PRO A 250 -17.58 2.81 -22.15
CA PRO A 250 -18.69 2.03 -22.69
C PRO A 250 -18.21 0.78 -23.44
N GLN A 251 -18.95 -0.32 -23.28
CA GLN A 251 -18.59 -1.62 -23.85
C GLN A 251 -18.74 -1.62 -25.37
N ASP A 252 -17.71 -2.09 -26.07
CA ASP A 252 -17.62 -2.18 -27.54
C ASP A 252 -17.68 -3.64 -28.06
N ILE A 253 -18.06 -4.59 -27.21
CA ILE A 253 -18.24 -6.02 -27.53
C ILE A 253 -19.58 -6.53 -27.02
N GLU A 254 -20.22 -7.39 -27.81
CA GLU A 254 -21.43 -8.13 -27.44
C GLU A 254 -21.20 -9.65 -27.28
N ASP A 255 -20.33 -10.25 -28.11
CA ASP A 255 -20.06 -11.69 -28.08
C ASP A 255 -18.90 -12.07 -27.13
N MET A 256 -19.16 -13.03 -26.25
CA MET A 256 -18.23 -13.54 -25.23
C MET A 256 -17.86 -15.01 -25.44
N HIS A 257 -18.27 -15.63 -26.55
CA HIS A 257 -18.04 -17.05 -26.80
C HIS A 257 -16.55 -17.41 -26.82
N LEU A 258 -15.70 -16.54 -27.37
CA LEU A 258 -14.25 -16.74 -27.40
C LEU A 258 -13.60 -16.70 -26.01
N ALA A 259 -14.12 -15.88 -25.08
CA ALA A 259 -13.61 -15.83 -23.71
C ALA A 259 -13.92 -17.11 -22.94
N LYS A 260 -15.09 -17.75 -23.16
CA LYS A 260 -15.43 -19.04 -22.55
C LYS A 260 -14.43 -20.13 -22.91
N GLY A 261 -14.00 -20.20 -24.17
CA GLY A 261 -12.98 -21.16 -24.61
C GLY A 261 -11.64 -21.00 -23.87
N VAL A 262 -11.25 -19.76 -23.55
CA VAL A 262 -10.05 -19.45 -22.76
C VAL A 262 -10.20 -19.92 -21.31
N PHE A 263 -11.37 -19.74 -20.69
CA PHE A 263 -11.61 -20.21 -19.33
C PHE A 263 -11.59 -21.74 -19.22
N GLU A 264 -12.25 -22.43 -20.14
CA GLU A 264 -12.32 -23.88 -20.14
C GLU A 264 -10.96 -24.53 -20.37
N SER A 265 -10.12 -23.97 -21.25
CA SER A 265 -8.77 -24.46 -21.46
C SER A 265 -7.90 -24.28 -20.21
N LYS A 266 -7.92 -23.09 -19.59
CA LYS A 266 -7.17 -22.79 -18.36
C LYS A 266 -7.63 -23.63 -17.17
N LEU A 267 -8.94 -23.85 -17.02
CA LEU A 267 -9.47 -24.72 -15.98
C LEU A 267 -9.07 -26.19 -16.19
N LYS A 268 -8.99 -26.66 -17.45
CA LYS A 268 -8.48 -28.00 -17.77
C LYS A 268 -6.99 -28.13 -17.45
N GLU A 269 -6.17 -27.12 -17.73
CA GLU A 269 -4.74 -27.08 -17.38
C GLU A 269 -4.50 -27.21 -15.87
N LEU A 270 -5.37 -26.61 -15.04
CA LEU A 270 -5.27 -26.69 -13.57
C LEU A 270 -5.63 -28.06 -12.97
N GLY A 271 -6.31 -28.93 -13.73
CA GLY A 271 -6.69 -30.26 -13.25
C GLY A 271 -7.55 -30.27 -11.98
N LYS A 272 -7.45 -31.35 -11.19
CA LYS A 272 -8.19 -31.53 -9.93
C LYS A 272 -7.56 -30.71 -8.80
N ILE A 273 -8.37 -30.33 -7.80
CA ILE A 273 -7.89 -29.63 -6.59
C ILE A 273 -6.83 -30.48 -5.88
N SER A 274 -5.69 -29.86 -5.60
CA SER A 274 -4.59 -30.52 -4.87
C SER A 274 -4.84 -30.48 -3.36
N TYR A 275 -4.28 -31.45 -2.64
CA TYR A 275 -4.26 -31.42 -1.17
C TYR A 275 -3.62 -30.12 -0.64
N VAL A 276 -2.55 -29.66 -1.29
CA VAL A 276 -1.84 -28.43 -0.90
C VAL A 276 -2.74 -27.21 -1.02
N GLU A 277 -3.50 -27.08 -2.12
CA GLU A 277 -4.43 -25.97 -2.34
C GLU A 277 -5.47 -25.89 -1.21
N TYR A 278 -6.11 -27.01 -0.89
CA TYR A 278 -7.14 -27.05 0.16
C TYR A 278 -6.54 -26.84 1.57
N ALA A 279 -5.40 -27.45 1.87
CA ALA A 279 -4.76 -27.34 3.19
C ALA A 279 -4.26 -25.91 3.46
N VAL A 280 -3.63 -25.26 2.48
CA VAL A 280 -3.19 -23.86 2.58
C VAL A 280 -4.38 -22.92 2.74
N GLY A 281 -5.45 -23.12 1.96
CA GLY A 281 -6.69 -22.35 2.11
C GLY A 281 -7.33 -22.48 3.49
N THR A 282 -7.35 -23.71 4.03
CA THR A 282 -7.86 -23.99 5.37
C THR A 282 -7.01 -23.32 6.45
N LEU A 283 -5.68 -23.40 6.35
CA LEU A 283 -4.77 -22.74 7.27
C LEU A 283 -4.93 -21.21 7.25
N MET A 284 -5.12 -20.62 6.06
CA MET A 284 -5.39 -19.20 5.92
C MET A 284 -6.71 -18.80 6.59
N ALA A 285 -7.78 -19.58 6.39
CA ALA A 285 -9.08 -19.34 7.02
C ALA A 285 -8.99 -19.41 8.56
N ILE A 286 -8.27 -20.40 9.09
CA ILE A 286 -7.99 -20.52 10.53
C ILE A 286 -7.21 -19.29 11.02
N THR A 287 -6.17 -18.87 10.30
CA THR A 287 -5.36 -17.70 10.68
C THR A 287 -6.21 -16.42 10.77
N ILE A 288 -7.08 -16.20 9.79
CA ILE A 288 -8.01 -15.06 9.78
C ILE A 288 -8.98 -15.12 10.97
N PHE A 289 -9.52 -16.31 11.26
CA PHE A 289 -10.36 -16.51 12.44
C PHE A 289 -9.61 -16.09 13.72
N PHE A 290 -8.36 -16.53 13.89
CA PHE A 290 -7.54 -16.14 15.05
C PHE A 290 -7.26 -14.63 15.08
N TRP A 291 -6.97 -13.98 13.95
CA TRP A 291 -6.80 -12.53 13.90
C TRP A 291 -8.06 -11.75 14.32
N ILE A 292 -9.24 -12.22 13.94
CA ILE A 292 -10.51 -11.57 14.28
C ILE A 292 -10.81 -11.69 15.78
N PHE A 293 -10.72 -12.90 16.34
CA PHE A 293 -11.18 -13.16 17.71
C PHE A 293 -10.08 -12.99 18.78
N PHE A 294 -8.84 -13.30 18.45
CA PHE A 294 -7.72 -13.34 19.40
C PHE A 294 -6.60 -12.35 19.08
N GLY A 295 -6.72 -11.57 18.00
CA GLY A 295 -5.68 -10.63 17.58
C GLY A 295 -5.34 -9.56 18.62
N LYS A 296 -6.33 -9.10 19.41
CA LYS A 296 -6.10 -8.10 20.48
C LYS A 296 -5.40 -8.67 21.72
N THR A 297 -5.58 -9.96 22.01
CA THR A 297 -5.05 -10.59 23.23
C THR A 297 -3.72 -11.29 22.99
N ILE A 298 -3.61 -12.06 21.90
CA ILE A 298 -2.42 -12.86 21.56
C ILE A 298 -1.41 -12.04 20.75
N GLY A 299 -1.87 -10.97 20.08
CA GLY A 299 -1.06 -10.19 19.15
C GLY A 299 -1.13 -10.75 17.73
N ILE A 300 -1.32 -9.86 16.77
CA ILE A 300 -1.53 -10.21 15.36
C ILE A 300 -0.28 -10.84 14.74
N ALA A 301 0.92 -10.39 15.14
CA ALA A 301 2.17 -10.94 14.62
C ALA A 301 2.41 -12.35 15.14
N GLY A 302 2.14 -12.60 16.43
CA GLY A 302 2.29 -13.92 17.03
C GLY A 302 1.47 -14.97 16.28
N ILE A 303 0.20 -14.65 15.99
CA ILE A 303 -0.69 -15.50 15.19
C ILE A 303 -0.10 -15.76 13.79
N ALA A 304 0.38 -14.70 13.12
CA ALA A 304 0.97 -14.83 11.78
C ALA A 304 2.18 -15.78 11.77
N ILE A 305 3.09 -15.62 12.74
CA ILE A 305 4.30 -16.45 12.83
C ILE A 305 3.97 -17.90 13.20
N VAL A 306 3.01 -18.14 14.10
CA VAL A 306 2.56 -19.51 14.42
C VAL A 306 1.99 -20.19 13.17
N SER A 307 1.18 -19.48 12.38
CA SER A 307 0.65 -20.01 11.13
C SER A 307 1.74 -20.29 10.10
N VAL A 308 2.79 -19.45 10.01
CA VAL A 308 3.96 -19.72 9.18
C VAL A 308 4.68 -20.98 9.62
N VAL A 309 4.91 -21.16 10.92
CA VAL A 309 5.54 -22.38 11.45
C VAL A 309 4.69 -23.61 11.13
N ALA A 310 3.37 -23.54 11.33
CA ALA A 310 2.44 -24.62 10.99
C ALA A 310 2.50 -25.00 9.50
N LEU A 311 2.57 -24.00 8.60
CA LEU A 311 2.70 -24.20 7.16
C LEU A 311 3.91 -25.08 6.80
N PHE A 312 5.06 -24.85 7.44
CA PHE A 312 6.29 -25.62 7.21
C PHE A 312 6.30 -26.98 7.92
N ILE A 313 5.75 -27.07 9.13
CA ILE A 313 5.59 -28.35 9.84
C ILE A 313 4.71 -29.31 9.04
N LEU A 314 3.62 -28.81 8.46
CA LEU A 314 2.71 -29.57 7.60
C LEU A 314 3.31 -29.86 6.21
N LYS A 315 4.53 -29.39 5.91
CA LYS A 315 5.23 -29.54 4.62
C LYS A 315 4.38 -29.12 3.42
N LEU A 316 3.58 -28.06 3.58
CA LEU A 316 2.71 -27.57 2.51
C LEU A 316 3.50 -26.81 1.43
N VAL A 317 4.62 -26.20 1.79
CA VAL A 317 5.51 -25.44 0.90
C VAL A 317 6.98 -25.59 1.33
N ARG A 318 7.93 -25.32 0.43
CA ARG A 318 9.36 -25.23 0.77
C ARG A 318 9.78 -23.77 0.90
N TRP A 319 10.77 -23.48 1.75
CA TRP A 319 11.22 -22.11 2.01
C TRP A 319 11.61 -21.37 0.72
N LYS A 320 12.40 -22.05 -0.12
CA LYS A 320 12.87 -21.52 -1.41
C LYS A 320 11.73 -21.11 -2.35
N ASP A 321 10.58 -21.79 -2.29
CA ASP A 321 9.43 -21.48 -3.14
C ASP A 321 8.70 -20.21 -2.68
N ILE A 322 8.83 -19.85 -1.40
CA ILE A 322 8.08 -18.73 -0.80
C ILE A 322 8.94 -17.48 -0.65
N GLU A 323 10.25 -17.62 -0.50
CA GLU A 323 11.18 -16.51 -0.32
C GLU A 323 11.07 -15.46 -1.44
N GLU A 324 10.81 -15.89 -2.68
CA GLU A 324 10.63 -15.01 -3.85
C GLU A 324 9.35 -14.13 -3.76
N TYR A 325 8.34 -14.57 -3.01
CA TYR A 325 7.09 -13.82 -2.79
C TYR A 325 7.20 -12.83 -1.63
N VAL A 326 8.24 -12.94 -0.79
CA VAL A 326 8.42 -12.06 0.37
C VAL A 326 9.08 -10.76 -0.06
N ASN A 327 8.38 -9.64 0.12
CA ASN A 327 8.93 -8.32 -0.17
C ASN A 327 9.82 -7.82 0.99
N TRP A 328 11.09 -8.24 0.98
CA TRP A 328 12.11 -7.81 1.95
C TRP A 328 12.31 -6.29 1.99
N GLY A 329 12.11 -5.60 0.86
CA GLY A 329 12.24 -4.16 0.78
C GLY A 329 11.23 -3.43 1.66
N VAL A 330 9.96 -3.90 1.67
CA VAL A 330 8.90 -3.36 2.54
C VAL A 330 9.19 -3.63 4.01
N ILE A 331 9.69 -4.83 4.35
CA ILE A 331 10.04 -5.20 5.73
C ILE A 331 11.14 -4.28 6.26
N LEU A 332 12.21 -4.08 5.48
CA LEU A 332 13.30 -3.17 5.84
C LEU A 332 12.82 -1.73 5.96
N MET A 333 11.92 -1.32 5.07
CA MET A 333 11.33 0.01 5.09
C MET A 333 10.48 0.25 6.34
N TYR A 334 9.72 -0.73 6.82
CA TYR A 334 8.96 -0.62 8.06
C TYR A 334 9.87 -0.32 9.25
N GLY A 335 10.96 -1.08 9.38
CA GLY A 335 11.91 -0.88 10.46
C GLY A 335 12.45 0.55 10.49
N GLY A 336 12.81 1.10 9.33
CA GLY A 336 13.31 2.48 9.24
C GLY A 336 12.23 3.55 9.43
N ALA A 337 11.03 3.34 8.90
CA ALA A 337 9.90 4.25 9.08
C ALA A 337 9.44 4.33 10.55
N ILE A 338 9.36 3.19 11.24
CA ILE A 338 9.05 3.12 12.69
C ILE A 338 10.18 3.78 13.48
N THR A 339 11.44 3.52 13.13
CA THR A 339 12.60 4.16 13.77
C THR A 339 12.57 5.68 13.62
N LEU A 340 12.31 6.17 12.40
CA LEU A 340 12.21 7.59 12.13
C LEU A 340 11.02 8.22 12.86
N GLY A 341 9.85 7.57 12.84
CA GLY A 341 8.66 8.03 13.58
C GLY A 341 8.88 8.10 15.09
N ALA A 342 9.46 7.05 15.68
CA ALA A 342 9.83 7.04 17.10
C ALA A 342 10.87 8.11 17.44
N SER A 343 11.84 8.36 16.53
CA SER A 343 12.82 9.43 16.72
C SER A 343 12.16 10.81 16.72
N MET A 344 11.13 11.03 15.90
CA MET A 344 10.38 12.28 15.84
C MET A 344 9.52 12.50 17.09
N GLU A 345 8.94 11.43 17.64
CA GLU A 345 8.12 11.47 18.85
C GLU A 345 9.00 11.70 20.10
N LYS A 346 9.96 10.81 20.35
CA LYS A 346 10.77 10.81 21.59
C LYS A 346 11.68 12.04 21.70
N SER A 347 12.04 12.66 20.58
CA SER A 347 12.83 13.90 20.57
C SER A 347 12.00 15.18 20.74
N GLY A 348 10.66 15.08 20.70
CA GLY A 348 9.75 16.23 20.71
C GLY A 348 9.59 16.95 19.36
N ALA A 349 10.27 16.49 18.31
CA ALA A 349 10.20 17.07 16.97
C ALA A 349 8.79 17.06 16.37
N ALA A 350 8.03 15.97 16.55
CA ALA A 350 6.67 15.84 16.04
C ALA A 350 5.73 16.89 16.65
N ALA A 351 5.81 17.09 17.97
CA ALA A 351 5.00 18.09 18.67
C ALA A 351 5.40 19.52 18.29
N TRP A 352 6.69 19.79 18.15
CA TRP A 352 7.17 21.09 17.68
C TRP A 352 6.70 21.41 16.25
N MET A 353 6.84 20.45 15.33
CA MET A 353 6.39 20.61 13.95
C MET A 353 4.88 20.82 13.86
N ALA A 354 4.11 20.09 14.66
CA ALA A 354 2.67 20.33 14.79
C ALA A 354 2.38 21.77 15.21
N ASN A 355 3.06 22.30 16.23
CA ASN A 355 2.87 23.69 16.67
C ASN A 355 3.24 24.73 15.61
N VAL A 356 4.25 24.48 14.77
CA VAL A 356 4.66 25.39 13.70
C VAL A 356 3.71 25.36 12.50
N VAL A 357 3.20 24.18 12.15
CA VAL A 357 2.29 23.99 11.00
C VAL A 357 0.85 24.40 11.32
N ILE A 358 0.44 24.24 12.59
CA ILE A 358 -0.91 24.61 13.04
C ILE A 358 -0.98 26.12 13.30
N GLY A 359 -1.67 26.83 12.40
CA GLY A 359 -2.21 28.16 12.69
C GLY A 359 -3.63 28.08 13.29
N ASP A 360 -4.27 29.23 13.53
CA ASP A 360 -5.64 29.32 14.10
C ASP A 360 -6.76 28.73 13.21
N TRP A 361 -6.41 28.19 12.04
CA TRP A 361 -7.35 27.63 11.06
C TRP A 361 -7.92 26.26 11.48
N ALA A 362 -7.34 25.60 12.50
CA ALA A 362 -7.64 24.22 12.86
C ALA A 362 -8.65 24.08 14.03
N ASN A 363 -9.63 24.98 14.14
CA ASN A 363 -10.64 24.90 15.22
C ASN A 363 -11.67 23.76 15.04
N ASN A 364 -11.68 23.08 13.89
CA ASN A 364 -12.65 22.02 13.57
C ASN A 364 -11.94 20.68 13.30
N PRO A 365 -12.11 19.67 14.18
CA PRO A 365 -11.58 18.32 13.98
C PRO A 365 -11.85 17.69 12.60
N LEU A 366 -13.04 17.89 12.04
CA LEU A 366 -13.39 17.36 10.72
C LEU A 366 -12.58 18.03 9.60
N LEU A 367 -12.28 19.32 9.76
CA LEU A 367 -11.46 20.05 8.80
C LEU A 367 -10.02 19.53 8.81
N VAL A 368 -9.49 19.19 10.00
CA VAL A 368 -8.17 18.56 10.14
C VAL A 368 -8.14 17.20 9.44
N ILE A 369 -9.16 16.36 9.66
CA ILE A 369 -9.29 15.06 8.96
C ILE A 369 -9.40 15.24 7.45
N ALA A 370 -10.19 16.21 6.98
CA ALA A 370 -10.37 16.49 5.56
C ALA A 370 -9.06 16.95 4.89
N ILE A 371 -8.31 17.84 5.54
CA ILE A 371 -7.04 18.35 5.02
C ILE A 371 -5.96 17.27 5.05
N LEU A 372 -5.84 16.51 6.15
CA LEU A 372 -4.88 15.41 6.24
C LEU A 372 -5.18 14.31 5.21
N SER A 373 -6.44 13.92 5.06
CA SER A 373 -6.84 12.93 4.06
C SER A 373 -6.64 13.42 2.63
N LEU A 374 -6.85 14.73 2.38
CA LEU A 374 -6.59 15.34 1.07
C LEU A 374 -5.09 15.35 0.75
N LEU A 375 -4.26 15.77 1.71
CA LEU A 375 -2.82 15.75 1.56
C LEU A 375 -2.33 14.32 1.30
N THR A 376 -2.84 13.37 2.07
CA THR A 376 -2.50 11.95 1.95
C THR A 376 -2.84 11.40 0.56
N ILE A 377 -4.08 11.59 0.07
CA ILE A 377 -4.51 11.04 -1.22
C ILE A 377 -3.76 11.70 -2.40
N LEU A 378 -3.36 12.97 -2.26
CA LEU A 378 -2.55 13.64 -3.28
C LEU A 378 -1.09 13.15 -3.27
N LEU A 379 -0.49 12.99 -2.09
CA LEU A 379 0.89 12.51 -1.99
C LEU A 379 1.03 11.06 -2.47
N THR A 380 0.05 10.20 -2.18
CA THR A 380 0.11 8.79 -2.58
C THR A 380 0.07 8.57 -4.09
N GLU A 381 -0.33 9.58 -4.87
CA GLU A 381 -0.25 9.54 -6.33
C GLU A 381 1.17 9.77 -6.85
N GLY A 382 2.01 10.45 -6.08
CA GLY A 382 3.38 10.81 -6.44
C GLY A 382 4.47 9.99 -5.74
N MET A 383 4.13 9.21 -4.71
CA MET A 383 5.08 8.41 -3.93
C MET A 383 4.45 7.11 -3.43
N SER A 384 5.26 6.14 -3.00
CA SER A 384 4.74 4.89 -2.46
C SER A 384 3.82 5.08 -1.25
N ASN A 385 2.71 4.32 -1.20
CA ASN A 385 1.71 4.34 -0.13
C ASN A 385 2.34 4.29 1.28
N ALA A 386 3.34 3.44 1.48
CA ALA A 386 3.98 3.27 2.77
C ALA A 386 4.91 4.43 3.15
N ALA A 387 5.53 5.08 2.17
CA ALA A 387 6.30 6.30 2.42
C ALA A 387 5.39 7.47 2.82
N VAL A 388 4.17 7.57 2.27
CA VAL A 388 3.16 8.54 2.76
C VAL A 388 2.85 8.32 4.24
N ILE A 389 2.64 7.07 4.67
CA ILE A 389 2.43 6.75 6.09
C ILE A 389 3.63 7.16 6.94
N ALA A 390 4.84 6.78 6.52
CA ALA A 390 6.08 7.07 7.23
C ALA A 390 6.29 8.58 7.45
N VAL A 391 5.81 9.39 6.50
CA VAL A 391 5.94 10.85 6.51
C VAL A 391 4.81 11.49 7.32
N LEU A 392 3.56 11.24 6.97
CA LEU A 392 2.44 11.99 7.52
C LEU A 392 2.03 11.53 8.92
N LEU A 393 2.21 10.25 9.25
CA LEU A 393 1.67 9.70 10.49
C LEU A 393 2.36 10.25 11.76
N PRO A 394 3.70 10.35 11.86
CA PRO A 394 4.34 10.95 13.04
C PRO A 394 3.88 12.39 13.28
N VAL A 395 3.79 13.17 12.19
CA VAL A 395 3.32 14.57 12.25
C VAL A 395 1.86 14.61 12.68
N GLY A 396 1.00 13.79 12.09
CA GLY A 396 -0.42 13.71 12.43
C GLY A 396 -0.67 13.30 13.88
N ILE A 397 0.07 12.32 14.41
CA ILE A 397 -0.04 11.91 15.82
C ILE A 397 0.34 13.06 16.75
N GLY A 398 1.41 13.81 16.42
CA GLY A 398 1.80 15.02 17.16
C GLY A 398 0.70 16.08 17.20
N MET A 399 -0.17 16.15 16.18
CA MET A 399 -1.32 17.06 16.15
C MET A 399 -2.50 16.58 17.02
N ALA A 400 -2.62 15.27 17.29
CA ALA A 400 -3.78 14.69 17.96
C ALA A 400 -3.98 15.25 19.39
N SER A 401 -2.89 15.42 20.14
CA SER A 401 -2.90 15.95 21.51
C SER A 401 -3.40 17.40 21.59
N ARG A 402 -3.17 18.20 20.54
CA ARG A 402 -3.54 19.62 20.49
C ARG A 402 -5.03 19.84 20.20
N PHE A 403 -5.63 18.96 19.40
CA PHE A 403 -7.05 19.04 19.04
C PHE A 403 -7.96 18.15 19.89
N ASN A 404 -7.41 17.51 20.94
CA ASN A 404 -8.11 16.53 21.75
C ASN A 404 -8.75 15.41 20.89
N LEU A 405 -8.06 15.06 19.79
CA LEU A 405 -8.48 14.02 18.86
C LEU A 405 -7.97 12.67 19.34
N ASP A 406 -8.78 11.63 19.12
CA ASP A 406 -8.29 10.25 19.25
C ASP A 406 -7.17 10.03 18.22
N PRO A 407 -5.94 9.63 18.62
CA PRO A 407 -4.86 9.30 17.69
C PRO A 407 -5.25 8.26 16.63
N LYS A 408 -6.21 7.37 16.93
CA LYS A 408 -6.77 6.43 15.95
C LYS A 408 -7.46 7.15 14.79
N THR A 409 -8.18 8.23 15.05
CA THR A 409 -8.86 9.04 14.03
C THR A 409 -7.87 9.59 13.02
N ILE A 410 -6.72 10.07 13.48
CA ILE A 410 -5.62 10.52 12.61
C ILE A 410 -5.01 9.34 11.85
N ALA A 411 -4.80 8.21 12.52
CA ALA A 411 -4.29 7.00 11.87
C ALA A 411 -5.19 6.56 10.70
N TYR A 412 -6.52 6.57 10.87
CA TYR A 412 -7.46 6.27 9.78
C TYR A 412 -7.46 7.35 8.68
N ALA A 413 -7.37 8.63 9.06
CA ALA A 413 -7.31 9.77 8.14
C ALA A 413 -6.10 9.74 7.19
N ILE A 414 -5.04 9.02 7.57
CA ILE A 414 -3.84 8.85 6.77
C ILE A 414 -3.79 7.45 6.13
N ALA A 415 -4.12 6.38 6.87
CA ALA A 415 -4.00 5.02 6.36
C ALA A 415 -4.95 4.71 5.20
N VAL A 416 -6.21 5.16 5.29
CA VAL A 416 -7.24 4.84 4.28
C VAL A 416 -6.96 5.58 2.98
N PRO A 417 -6.74 6.91 2.96
CA PRO A 417 -6.50 7.63 1.70
C PRO A 417 -5.14 7.32 1.07
N ALA A 418 -4.13 6.93 1.85
CA ALA A 418 -2.84 6.47 1.33
C ALA A 418 -2.92 5.17 0.52
N GLY A 419 -4.09 4.52 0.49
CA GLY A 419 -4.34 3.36 -0.35
C GLY A 419 -5.23 3.62 -1.56
N LEU A 420 -5.65 4.86 -1.79
CA LEU A 420 -6.67 5.21 -2.78
C LEU A 420 -6.05 6.00 -3.94
N ALA A 421 -5.03 5.41 -4.57
CA ALA A 421 -4.28 6.03 -5.67
C ALA A 421 -4.69 5.47 -7.04
N PHE A 422 -5.29 6.30 -7.90
CA PHE A 422 -5.95 5.90 -9.14
C PHE A 422 -5.38 6.58 -10.40
N CYS A 423 -4.61 7.65 -10.26
CA CYS A 423 -4.30 8.56 -11.37
C CYS A 423 -3.07 8.15 -12.16
N PHE A 424 -2.00 7.74 -11.49
CA PHE A 424 -0.71 7.50 -12.14
C PHE A 424 -0.25 6.03 -12.09
N PRO A 425 0.50 5.56 -13.10
CA PRO A 425 1.07 4.22 -13.09
C PRO A 425 2.08 4.01 -11.95
N MET A 426 2.79 5.06 -11.56
CA MET A 426 3.82 4.99 -10.52
C MET A 426 3.24 4.97 -9.11
N SER A 427 1.96 5.31 -8.92
CA SER A 427 1.37 5.40 -7.58
C SER A 427 1.18 4.04 -6.92
N THR A 428 0.80 3.02 -7.70
CA THR A 428 0.73 1.64 -7.23
C THR A 428 1.20 0.67 -8.31
N PRO A 429 1.93 -0.40 -7.94
CA PRO A 429 2.25 -1.46 -8.90
C PRO A 429 1.03 -2.10 -9.58
N ALA A 430 -0.18 -2.06 -8.98
CA ALA A 430 -1.41 -2.48 -9.65
C ALA A 430 -1.71 -1.60 -10.89
N ASN A 431 -1.58 -0.28 -10.77
CA ASN A 431 -1.70 0.65 -11.90
C ASN A 431 -0.58 0.42 -12.93
N ALA A 432 0.66 0.24 -12.49
CA ALA A 432 1.79 -0.05 -13.39
C ALA A 432 1.57 -1.33 -14.21
N ILE A 433 1.09 -2.40 -13.55
CA ILE A 433 0.77 -3.68 -14.20
C ILE A 433 -0.38 -3.50 -15.20
N ALA A 434 -1.43 -2.76 -14.86
CA ALA A 434 -2.51 -2.50 -15.81
C ALA A 434 -2.04 -1.74 -17.06
N VAL A 435 -1.14 -0.76 -16.90
CA VAL A 435 -0.59 0.03 -18.02
C VAL A 435 0.41 -0.76 -18.86
N SER A 436 1.14 -1.71 -18.26
CA SER A 436 2.08 -2.58 -18.98
C SER A 436 1.39 -3.52 -19.98
N SER A 437 0.06 -3.65 -19.92
CA SER A 437 -0.76 -4.35 -20.91
C SER A 437 -0.64 -3.78 -22.33
N GLY A 438 -0.33 -2.48 -22.47
CA GLY A 438 -0.38 -1.77 -23.75
C GLY A 438 -1.80 -1.41 -24.23
N TYR A 439 -2.84 -1.77 -23.47
CA TYR A 439 -4.24 -1.46 -23.81
C TYR A 439 -4.72 -0.12 -23.24
N ILE A 440 -4.15 0.30 -22.10
CA ILE A 440 -4.45 1.58 -21.43
C ILE A 440 -3.27 2.53 -21.60
N THR A 441 -3.57 3.80 -21.88
CA THR A 441 -2.57 4.87 -21.80
C THR A 441 -2.60 5.56 -20.44
N THR A 442 -1.47 6.12 -20.00
CA THR A 442 -1.40 6.95 -18.78
C THR A 442 -2.42 8.09 -18.79
N ARG A 443 -2.74 8.63 -19.98
CA ARG A 443 -3.73 9.69 -20.14
C ARG A 443 -5.15 9.21 -19.87
N ASP A 444 -5.50 8.01 -20.36
CA ASP A 444 -6.80 7.40 -20.11
C ASP A 444 -6.99 7.11 -18.61
N MET A 445 -5.94 6.57 -17.98
CA MET A 445 -5.90 6.31 -16.54
C MET A 445 -6.04 7.60 -15.74
N ALA A 446 -5.26 8.64 -16.01
CA ALA A 446 -5.32 9.90 -15.26
C ALA A 446 -6.69 10.58 -15.34
N LYS A 447 -7.32 10.59 -16.52
CA LYS A 447 -8.65 11.21 -16.70
C LYS A 447 -9.72 10.56 -15.83
N ALA A 448 -9.80 9.22 -15.86
CA ALA A 448 -10.78 8.47 -15.07
C ALA A 448 -10.36 8.41 -13.58
N GLY A 449 -9.07 8.33 -13.32
CA GLY A 449 -8.46 8.26 -12.00
C GLY A 449 -8.67 9.52 -11.18
N ILE A 450 -8.51 10.72 -11.75
CA ILE A 450 -8.76 11.99 -11.04
C ILE A 450 -10.21 12.06 -10.55
N ALA A 451 -11.17 11.67 -11.40
CA ALA A 451 -12.57 11.63 -11.01
C ALA A 451 -12.81 10.64 -9.86
N MET A 452 -12.24 9.44 -9.93
CA MET A 452 -12.33 8.45 -8.86
C MET A 452 -11.61 8.88 -7.58
N MET A 453 -10.47 9.57 -7.67
CA MET A 453 -9.73 10.09 -6.52
C MET A 453 -10.57 11.12 -5.77
N ILE A 454 -11.21 12.06 -6.48
CA ILE A 454 -12.11 13.05 -5.87
C ILE A 454 -13.30 12.35 -5.21
N ILE A 455 -13.93 11.39 -5.90
CA ILE A 455 -15.04 10.60 -5.34
C ILE A 455 -14.58 9.83 -4.11
N ALA A 456 -13.40 9.20 -4.15
CA ALA A 456 -12.83 8.43 -3.06
C ALA A 456 -12.59 9.29 -1.82
N TRP A 457 -12.04 10.47 -2.01
CA TRP A 457 -11.84 11.44 -0.93
C TRP A 457 -13.17 11.94 -0.35
N LEU A 458 -14.18 12.21 -1.19
CA LEU A 458 -15.51 12.63 -0.72
C LEU A 458 -16.19 11.51 0.07
N VAL A 459 -16.21 10.28 -0.45
CA VAL A 459 -16.81 9.12 0.23
C VAL A 459 -16.09 8.84 1.55
N PHE A 460 -14.76 8.94 1.59
CA PHE A 460 -13.99 8.85 2.82
C PHE A 460 -14.43 9.90 3.85
N ASN A 461 -14.54 11.18 3.46
CA ASN A 461 -14.96 12.23 4.38
C ASN A 461 -16.42 12.10 4.82
N LEU A 462 -17.32 11.64 3.95
CA LEU A 462 -18.71 11.36 4.29
C LEU A 462 -18.81 10.20 5.29
N THR A 463 -18.06 9.12 5.07
CA THR A 463 -18.01 7.99 6.00
C THR A 463 -17.38 8.39 7.34
N ALA A 464 -16.32 9.21 7.32
CA ALA A 464 -15.78 9.80 8.54
C ALA A 464 -16.81 10.67 9.28
N ARG A 465 -17.57 11.52 8.58
CA ARG A 465 -18.57 12.40 9.22
C ARG A 465 -19.76 11.65 9.81
N PHE A 466 -20.31 10.68 9.08
CA PHE A 466 -21.59 10.06 9.42
C PHE A 466 -21.46 8.70 10.10
N TYR A 467 -20.52 7.86 9.66
CA TYR A 467 -20.41 6.48 10.14
C TYR A 467 -19.52 6.36 11.38
N TRP A 468 -18.38 7.06 11.42
CA TRP A 468 -17.43 6.95 12.54
C TRP A 468 -18.05 7.30 13.91
N PRO A 469 -18.88 8.35 14.04
CA PRO A 469 -19.56 8.64 15.31
C PRO A 469 -20.54 7.54 15.73
N MET A 470 -21.19 6.85 14.78
CA MET A 470 -22.16 5.78 15.07
C MET A 470 -21.49 4.54 15.70
N ILE A 471 -20.23 4.30 15.36
CA ILE A 471 -19.42 3.19 15.90
C ILE A 471 -18.53 3.61 17.07
N GLY A 472 -18.71 4.83 17.59
CA GLY A 472 -18.06 5.32 18.80
C GLY A 472 -16.68 5.94 18.62
N ILE A 473 -16.25 6.23 17.40
CA ILE A 473 -15.02 7.02 17.17
C ILE A 473 -15.31 8.48 17.50
N LYS A 474 -14.50 9.04 18.39
CA LYS A 474 -14.57 10.47 18.74
C LYS A 474 -13.84 11.27 17.67
N ILE A 475 -14.59 12.13 16.99
CA ILE A 475 -14.10 13.18 16.09
C ILE A 475 -14.19 14.50 16.82
#